data_AF-A0A838D824-F1
#
_entry.id   AF-A0A838D824-F1
#
_cell.length_a   1.000
_cell.length_b   1.000
_cell.length_c   1.000
_cell.angle_alpha   90.00
_cell.angle_beta   90.00
_cell.angle_gamma   90.00
#
_symmetry.space_group_name_H-M   'P 1'
#
loop_
_entity.id
_entity.type
_entity.pdbx_description
1 polymer ?
#
loop_
_entity_poly.entity_id
_entity_poly.type
_entity_poly.pdbx_seq_one_letter_code
_entity_poly.pdbx_strand_id
1 'polypeptide(L)' 'MSLYLDQKVIQKDRIPKMSIAILAIIAIFSIYVVGYDQGQLFSLVQGTEAFDTMWLHEFTHDIRHASGFPCH' A
#
# COMPACT_ATOMS: atom_id res chain seq x y z
N MET A 1 41.41 -38.60 6.07
CA MET A 1 40.08 -38.16 6.52
C MET A 1 40.18 -36.67 6.86
N SER A 2 39.99 -35.79 5.88
CA SER A 2 39.91 -34.34 6.12
C SER A 2 38.49 -33.91 5.77
N LEU A 3 37.65 -33.79 6.79
CA LEU A 3 36.29 -33.29 6.66
C LEU A 3 36.39 -31.77 6.47
N TYR A 4 36.53 -31.34 5.22
CA TYR A 4 36.20 -29.97 4.83
C TYR A 4 34.70 -29.78 5.03
N LEU A 5 34.34 -29.30 6.23
CA LEU A 5 33.01 -28.76 6.46
C LEU A 5 32.92 -27.48 5.62
N ASP A 6 32.19 -27.60 4.52
CA ASP A 6 31.68 -26.49 3.73
C ASP A 6 30.85 -25.60 4.65
N GLN A 7 31.51 -24.65 5.31
CA GLN A 7 30.84 -23.65 6.12
C GLN A 7 30.20 -22.66 5.14
N LYS A 8 29.04 -23.06 4.62
CA LYS A 8 28.09 -22.19 3.94
C LYS A 8 27.69 -21.13 4.95
N VAL A 9 28.41 -20.00 4.94
CA VAL A 9 28.13 -18.82 5.74
C VAL A 9 26.67 -18.46 5.46
N ILE A 10 25.81 -18.71 6.44
CA ILE A 10 24.40 -18.32 6.41
C ILE A 10 24.41 -16.81 6.22
N GLN A 11 24.06 -16.36 5.02
CA GLN A 11 23.96 -14.95 4.69
C GLN A 11 23.00 -14.33 5.70
N LYS A 12 23.55 -13.48 6.56
CA LYS A 12 22.80 -12.73 7.57
C LYS A 12 21.68 -11.95 6.89
N ASP A 13 20.46 -12.17 7.35
CA ASP A 13 19.22 -11.58 6.84
C ASP A 13 19.41 -10.11 6.47
N ARG A 14 19.50 -9.83 5.17
CA ARG A 14 19.54 -8.46 4.66
C ARG A 14 18.10 -7.95 4.70
N ILE A 15 17.83 -7.04 5.63
CA ILE A 15 16.60 -6.25 5.62
C ILE A 15 16.43 -5.69 4.20
N PRO A 16 15.34 -6.00 3.49
CA PRO A 16 15.18 -5.65 2.09
C PRO A 16 14.83 -4.16 1.97
N LYS A 17 15.83 -3.29 2.09
CA LYS A 17 15.68 -1.83 2.12
C LYS A 17 14.91 -1.29 0.91
N MET A 18 15.13 -1.87 -0.27
CA MET A 18 14.41 -1.49 -1.49
C MET A 18 12.92 -1.82 -1.40
N SER A 19 12.56 -3.01 -0.90
CA SER A 19 11.17 -3.39 -0.70
C SER A 19 10.48 -2.46 0.29
N ILE A 20 11.15 -2.12 1.40
CA ILE A 20 10.62 -1.17 2.38
C ILE A 20 10.39 0.21 1.74
N ALA A 21 11.35 0.72 0.96
CA ALA A 21 11.21 2.01 0.29
C ALA A 21 10.02 2.02 -0.68
N ILE A 22 9.86 0.95 -1.48
CA ILE A 22 8.73 0.82 -2.42
C ILE A 22 7.40 0.77 -1.65
N LEU A 23 7.32 -0.04 -0.59
CA LEU A 23 6.11 -0.14 0.24
C LEU A 23 5.76 1.19 0.92
N ALA A 24 6.76 1.94 1.37
CA ALA A 24 6.55 3.27 1.96
C ALA A 24 5.97 4.25 0.92
N ILE A 25 6.49 4.24 -0.31
CA ILE A 25 5.96 5.08 -1.40
C ILE A 25 4.51 4.70 -1.70
N ILE A 26 4.21 3.39 -1.83
CA ILE A 26 2.84 2.92 -2.07
C ILE A 26 1.92 3.35 -0.93
N ALA A 27 2.33 3.19 0.33
CA ALA A 27 1.52 3.58 1.48
C ALA A 27 1.21 5.08 1.50
N ILE A 28 2.22 5.94 1.28
CA ILE A 28 2.04 7.40 1.21
C ILE A 28 1.11 7.76 0.05
N PHE A 29 1.31 7.16 -1.12
CA PHE A 29 0.48 7.41 -2.28
C PHE A 29 -0.97 6.98 -2.06
N SER A 30 -1.21 5.82 -1.45
CA SER A 30 -2.56 5.37 -1.11
C SER A 30 -3.27 6.31 -0.13
N ILE A 31 -2.55 6.81 0.89
CA ILE A 31 -3.11 7.81 1.82
C ILE A 31 -3.45 9.11 1.08
N TYR A 32 -2.59 9.56 0.17
CA TYR A 32 -2.85 10.74 -0.66
C TYR A 32 -4.11 10.55 -1.53
N VAL A 33 -4.23 9.41 -2.21
CA VAL A 33 -5.38 9.13 -3.09
C VAL A 33 -6.70 9.13 -2.31
N VAL A 34 -6.75 8.49 -1.14
CA VAL A 34 -7.99 8.41 -0.35
C VAL A 34 -8.29 9.71 0.41
N GLY A 35 -7.25 10.39 0.90
CA GLY A 35 -7.40 11.53 1.82
C GLY A 35 -7.39 12.91 1.14
N TYR A 36 -6.75 13.05 -0.03
CA TYR A 36 -6.52 14.36 -0.65
C TYR A 36 -6.98 14.44 -2.11
N ASP A 37 -6.81 13.39 -2.91
CA ASP A 37 -7.11 13.41 -4.36
C ASP A 37 -8.61 13.55 -4.69
N GLN A 38 -9.53 13.28 -3.76
CA GLN A 38 -10.99 13.44 -3.95
C GLN A 38 -11.55 12.75 -5.21
N GLY A 39 -10.81 11.85 -5.87
CA GLY A 39 -11.19 11.21 -7.14
C GLY A 39 -10.69 11.89 -8.41
N GLN A 40 -9.82 12.92 -8.34
CA GLN A 40 -9.31 13.64 -9.52
C GLN A 40 -8.45 12.74 -10.43
N LEU A 41 -7.52 11.96 -9.89
CA LEU A 41 -6.75 11.00 -10.69
C LEU A 41 -7.66 9.91 -11.27
N PHE A 42 -8.62 9.42 -10.49
CA PHE A 42 -9.51 8.36 -10.94
C PHE A 42 -10.50 8.83 -12.02
N SER A 43 -10.84 10.12 -12.02
CA SER A 43 -11.71 10.73 -13.03
C SER A 43 -11.17 10.63 -14.46
N LEU A 44 -9.85 10.47 -14.62
CA LEU A 44 -9.21 10.26 -15.93
C LEU A 44 -9.67 8.94 -16.60
N VAL A 45 -10.16 7.99 -15.80
CA VAL A 45 -10.62 6.67 -16.24
C VAL A 45 -12.13 6.52 -16.10
N GLN A 46 -12.69 6.91 -14.96
CA GLN A 46 -14.10 6.70 -14.59
C GLN A 46 -15.01 7.91 -14.94
N GLY A 47 -14.45 9.05 -15.32
CA GLY A 47 -15.18 10.28 -15.59
C GLY A 47 -15.45 11.11 -14.33
N THR A 48 -16.25 12.18 -14.49
CA THR A 48 -16.49 13.18 -13.42
C THR A 48 -17.14 12.57 -12.19
N GLU A 49 -17.94 11.52 -12.35
CA GLU A 49 -18.57 10.77 -11.26
C GLU A 49 -17.58 10.30 -10.18
N ALA A 50 -16.35 9.96 -10.56
CA ALA A 50 -15.32 9.58 -9.59
C ALA A 50 -15.01 10.70 -8.59
N PHE A 51 -15.06 11.95 -9.04
CA PHE A 51 -14.87 13.15 -8.22
C PHE A 51 -16.17 13.57 -7.55
N ASP A 52 -17.26 13.68 -8.31
CA ASP A 52 -18.55 14.19 -7.82
C ASP A 52 -19.11 13.36 -6.65
N THR A 53 -18.86 12.05 -6.66
CA THR A 53 -19.28 11.12 -5.60
C THR A 53 -18.18 10.76 -4.62
N MET A 54 -16.96 11.29 -4.80
CA MET A 54 -15.77 10.89 -4.03
C MET A 54 -15.63 9.36 -3.97
N TRP A 55 -15.76 8.68 -5.11
CA TRP A 55 -15.98 7.23 -5.18
C TRP A 55 -14.97 6.42 -4.36
N LEU A 56 -13.68 6.75 -4.44
CA LEU A 56 -12.62 6.06 -3.70
C LEU A 56 -12.65 6.34 -2.19
N HIS A 57 -13.13 7.52 -1.77
CA HIS A 57 -13.33 7.86 -0.37
C HIS A 57 -14.42 6.98 0.25
N GLU A 58 -15.59 6.97 -0.38
CA GLU A 58 -16.75 6.18 0.10
C GLU A 58 -16.47 4.68 0.05
N PHE A 59 -15.81 4.19 -1.01
CA PHE A 59 -15.38 2.79 -1.07
C PHE A 59 -14.43 2.41 0.07
N THR A 60 -13.47 3.27 0.39
CA THR A 60 -12.54 3.01 1.50
C THR A 60 -13.24 3.14 2.86
N HIS A 61 -14.19 4.07 2.98
CA HIS A 61 -15.06 4.22 4.14
C HIS A 61 -15.88 2.94 4.37
N ASP A 62 -16.47 2.36 3.32
CA ASP A 62 -17.22 1.09 3.40
C ASP A 62 -16.33 -0.09 3.79
N ILE A 63 -15.09 -0.18 3.27
CA ILE A 63 -14.13 -1.22 3.71
C ILE A 63 -13.82 -1.05 5.20
N ARG A 64 -13.69 0.18 5.69
CA ARG A 64 -13.45 0.45 7.11
C ARG A 64 -14.60 -0.05 7.98
N HIS A 65 -15.85 0.17 7.54
CA HIS A 65 -17.04 -0.42 8.17
C HIS A 65 -17.02 -1.94 8.13
N ALA A 66 -16.75 -2.53 6.97
CA ALA A 66 -16.71 -3.98 6.79
C ALA A 66 -15.61 -4.66 7.63
N SER A 67 -14.53 -3.94 7.93
CA SER A 67 -13.46 -4.40 8.82
C SER A 67 -13.72 -4.10 10.30
N GLY A 68 -14.88 -3.56 10.65
CA GLY A 68 -15.33 -3.34 12.02
C GLY A 68 -14.68 -2.14 12.70
N PHE A 69 -14.00 -1.28 11.96
CA PHE A 69 -13.46 -0.04 12.51
C PHE A 69 -14.56 1.02 12.62
N PRO A 70 -14.68 1.71 13.76
CA PRO A 70 -15.67 2.75 13.92
C PRO A 70 -15.39 3.94 12.98
N CYS A 71 -16.46 4.53 12.45
CA CYS A 71 -16.48 5.88 11.89
C CYS A 71 -17.41 6.78 12.72
N HIS A 72 -17.45 8.07 12.40
CA HIS A 72 -18.28 9.07 13.06
C HIS A 72 -19.78 8.86 12.84
#